data_AF-A0A924D589-F1
#
_entry.id   AF-A0A924D589-F1
#
_cell.length_a   1.000
_cell.length_b   1.000
_cell.length_c   1.000
_cell.angle_alpha   90.00
_cell.angle_beta   90.00
_cell.angle_gamma   90.00
#
_symmetry.space_group_name_H-M   'P 1'
#
loop_
_entity.id
_entity.type
_entity.pdbx_description
1 polymer ?
#
loop_
_entity_poly.entity_id
_entity_poly.type
_entity_poly.pdbx_seq_one_letter_code
_entity_poly.pdbx_strand_id
1 'polypeptide(L)'
;MKQTKDILIALESRYTNIDYYQTIIEKIEENVESNPDISIESCKALLEGLSKFIWKQIDLSYDALVADKMDFHPVVRQAMTKLADFNEDIELDFVNKVNKLIVSIGEVRNKRGDISHGKLSPKEYFSDSQFSNLVMNITDNMLYYVLHSFSKVSVIKELEYEDNIEFNDWFDNENPMGNLSYSRALFDQDQVAYEQELENYLDAKETVSEDV
;
A
#
# COMPACT_ATOMS: atom_id res chain seq x y z
N MET A 1 14.24 11.05 1.96
CA MET A 1 13.15 10.35 1.23
C MET A 1 11.92 11.25 1.18
N LYS A 2 11.99 12.30 0.35
CA LYS A 2 10.98 13.35 0.34
C LYS A 2 9.68 12.87 -0.32
N GLN A 3 9.79 12.17 -1.45
CA GLN A 3 8.63 11.79 -2.25
C GLN A 3 7.72 10.83 -1.49
N THR A 4 8.31 9.86 -0.79
CA THR A 4 7.57 8.90 0.05
C THR A 4 6.88 9.62 1.21
N LYS A 5 7.54 10.57 1.89
CA LYS A 5 6.91 11.37 2.96
C LYS A 5 5.70 12.15 2.44
N ASP A 6 5.86 12.85 1.33
CA ASP A 6 4.81 13.69 0.75
C ASP A 6 3.54 12.87 0.44
N ILE A 7 3.69 11.66 -0.11
CA ILE A 7 2.54 10.81 -0.41
C ILE A 7 1.93 10.12 0.81
N LEU A 8 2.74 9.77 1.82
CA LEU A 8 2.21 9.21 3.08
C LEU A 8 1.32 10.23 3.79
N ILE A 9 1.73 11.50 3.84
CA ILE A 9 0.92 12.60 4.39
C ILE A 9 -0.41 12.73 3.63
N ALA A 10 -0.40 12.62 2.31
CA ALA A 10 -1.63 12.65 1.50
C ALA A 10 -2.56 11.45 1.75
N LEU A 11 -2.02 10.34 2.24
CA LEU A 11 -2.76 9.12 2.56
C LEU A 11 -3.28 9.09 4.01
N GLU A 12 -2.79 9.94 4.92
CA GLU A 12 -3.22 10.01 6.34
C GLU A 12 -4.70 10.35 6.51
N SER A 13 -5.30 11.08 5.57
CA SER A 13 -6.74 11.35 5.58
C SER A 13 -7.60 10.11 5.33
N ARG A 14 -7.04 9.08 4.70
CA ARG A 14 -7.74 7.86 4.28
C ARG A 14 -7.38 6.65 5.13
N TYR A 15 -6.18 6.59 5.70
CA TYR A 15 -5.70 5.42 6.41
C TYR A 15 -5.11 5.77 7.78
N THR A 16 -5.51 5.02 8.80
CA THR A 16 -4.99 5.15 10.16
C THR A 16 -3.66 4.43 10.33
N ASN A 17 -2.83 4.89 11.27
CA ASN A 17 -1.53 4.31 11.63
C ASN A 17 -0.48 4.30 10.50
N ILE A 18 -0.66 5.11 9.46
CA ILE A 18 0.33 5.25 8.36
C ILE A 18 1.51 6.17 8.76
N ASP A 19 1.31 7.02 9.77
CA ASP A 19 2.30 7.91 10.38
C ASP A 19 3.51 7.14 10.98
N TYR A 20 3.30 5.90 11.42
CA TYR A 20 4.38 5.01 11.87
C TYR A 20 5.51 4.88 10.84
N TYR A 21 5.20 4.87 9.54
CA TYR A 21 6.22 4.73 8.49
C TYR A 21 7.13 5.97 8.39
N GLN A 22 6.67 7.14 8.83
CA GLN A 22 7.52 8.33 8.90
C GLN A 22 8.71 8.11 9.85
N THR A 23 8.51 7.39 10.96
CA THR A 23 9.60 7.08 11.91
C THR A 23 10.70 6.19 11.29
N ILE A 24 10.32 5.28 10.39
CA ILE A 24 11.29 4.46 9.65
C ILE A 24 12.05 5.33 8.64
N ILE A 25 11.36 6.28 7.99
CA ILE A 25 12.01 7.22 7.06
C ILE A 25 13.01 8.11 7.79
N GLU A 26 12.65 8.65 8.95
CA GLU A 26 13.58 9.44 9.79
C GLU A 26 14.82 8.62 10.13
N LYS A 27 14.63 7.36 10.54
CA LYS A 27 15.75 6.45 10.79
C LYS A 27 16.64 6.23 9.56
N ILE A 28 16.07 6.14 8.36
CA ILE A 28 16.86 6.03 7.11
C ILE A 28 17.70 7.29 6.90
N GLU A 29 17.09 8.47 7.02
CA GLU A 29 17.71 9.77 6.76
C GLU A 29 18.81 10.11 7.78
N GLU A 30 18.60 9.81 9.06
CA GLU A 30 19.59 10.03 10.12
C GLU A 30 20.84 9.15 9.97
N ASN A 31 20.67 7.97 9.35
CA ASN A 31 21.73 6.96 9.25
C ASN A 31 22.38 6.89 7.86
N VAL A 32 21.84 7.55 6.83
CA VAL A 32 22.31 7.37 5.43
C VAL A 32 23.80 7.67 5.25
N GLU A 33 24.31 8.70 5.95
CA GLU A 33 25.73 9.06 5.94
C GLU A 33 26.55 8.40 7.05
N SER A 34 25.98 8.34 8.26
CA SER A 34 26.70 7.99 9.48
C SER A 34 26.73 6.48 9.76
N ASN A 35 25.66 5.77 9.41
CA ASN A 35 25.53 4.32 9.53
C ASN A 35 24.87 3.73 8.28
N PRO A 36 25.57 3.74 7.12
CA PRO A 36 25.04 3.29 5.82
C PRO A 36 24.29 1.95 5.86
N ASP A 37 24.79 0.97 6.61
CA ASP A 37 24.17 -0.35 6.71
C ASP A 37 22.83 -0.34 7.47
N ILE A 38 22.67 0.53 8.48
CA ILE A 38 21.39 0.73 9.19
C ILE A 38 20.39 1.38 8.23
N SER A 39 20.83 2.33 7.41
CA SER A 39 19.99 2.99 6.42
C SER A 39 19.49 2.00 5.36
N ILE A 40 20.37 1.16 4.81
CA ILE A 40 20.04 0.10 3.84
C ILE A 40 19.04 -0.90 4.44
N GLU A 41 19.22 -1.32 5.69
CA GLU A 41 18.29 -2.25 6.33
C GLU A 41 16.93 -1.60 6.61
N SER A 42 16.95 -0.33 7.00
CA SER A 42 15.71 0.42 7.23
C SER A 42 14.94 0.66 5.93
N CYS A 43 15.62 0.81 4.78
CA CYS A 43 14.98 0.86 3.46
C CYS A 43 14.24 -0.45 3.14
N LYS A 44 14.85 -1.59 3.43
CA LYS A 44 14.22 -2.91 3.26
C LYS A 44 12.99 -3.05 4.16
N ALA A 45 13.13 -2.71 5.44
CA ALA A 45 12.02 -2.76 6.40
C ALA A 45 10.85 -1.85 6.01
N LEU A 46 11.14 -0.65 5.51
CA LEU A 46 10.13 0.29 5.01
C LEU A 46 9.36 -0.29 3.81
N LEU A 47 10.08 -0.85 2.82
CA LEU A 47 9.46 -1.46 1.64
C LEU A 47 8.59 -2.66 2.01
N GLU A 48 9.04 -3.50 2.94
CA GLU A 48 8.26 -4.63 3.43
C GLU A 48 7.00 -4.18 4.16
N GLY A 49 7.13 -3.24 5.10
CA GLY A 49 6.03 -2.73 5.89
C GLY A 49 4.96 -2.08 5.02
N LEU A 50 5.35 -1.19 4.10
CA LEU A 50 4.41 -0.56 3.18
C LEU A 50 3.78 -1.56 2.21
N SER A 51 4.50 -2.60 1.80
CA SER A 51 3.91 -3.69 0.99
C SER A 51 2.83 -4.46 1.76
N LYS A 52 3.09 -4.82 3.02
CA LYS A 52 2.10 -5.45 3.90
C LYS A 52 0.90 -4.55 4.14
N PHE A 53 1.14 -3.26 4.34
CA PHE A 53 0.09 -2.26 4.48
C PHE A 53 -0.79 -2.21 3.24
N ILE A 54 -0.22 -2.03 2.05
CA ILE A 54 -0.97 -2.01 0.79
C ILE A 54 -1.79 -3.30 0.63
N TRP A 55 -1.15 -4.46 0.79
CA TRP A 55 -1.81 -5.76 0.65
C TRP A 55 -3.00 -5.89 1.61
N LYS A 56 -2.83 -5.50 2.88
CA LYS A 56 -3.90 -5.49 3.88
C LYS A 56 -5.07 -4.60 3.47
N GLN A 57 -4.82 -3.46 2.83
CA GLN A 57 -5.90 -2.54 2.44
C GLN A 57 -6.69 -3.02 1.21
N ILE A 58 -6.07 -3.78 0.30
CA ILE A 58 -6.69 -4.11 -1.00
C ILE A 58 -7.14 -5.58 -1.13
N ASP A 59 -6.78 -6.45 -0.20
CA ASP A 59 -7.07 -7.87 -0.28
C ASP A 59 -7.71 -8.38 1.02
N LEU A 60 -9.00 -8.71 0.95
CA LEU A 60 -9.76 -9.28 2.07
C LEU A 60 -9.21 -10.64 2.54
N SER A 61 -8.43 -11.34 1.70
CA SER A 61 -7.76 -12.59 2.08
C SER A 61 -6.42 -12.38 2.81
N TYR A 62 -6.04 -11.13 3.09
CA TYR A 62 -4.81 -10.82 3.82
C TYR A 62 -4.81 -11.46 5.22
N ASP A 63 -3.77 -12.25 5.49
CA ASP A 63 -3.50 -12.84 6.81
C ASP A 63 -2.12 -12.36 7.29
N ALA A 64 -2.12 -11.61 8.40
CA ALA A 64 -0.90 -11.10 9.02
C ALA A 64 0.07 -12.21 9.45
N LEU A 65 -0.44 -13.35 9.95
CA LEU A 65 0.39 -14.47 10.40
C LEU A 65 1.08 -15.17 9.23
N VAL A 66 0.44 -15.16 8.06
CA VAL A 66 1.03 -15.68 6.81
C VAL A 66 2.06 -14.69 6.31
N ALA A 67 1.70 -13.40 6.19
CA ALA A 67 2.59 -12.37 5.68
C ALA A 67 3.87 -12.21 6.52
N ASP A 68 3.81 -12.37 7.84
CA ASP A 68 4.98 -12.26 8.73
C ASP A 68 5.93 -13.47 8.66
N LYS A 69 5.48 -14.60 8.14
CA LYS A 69 6.32 -15.79 7.91
C LYS A 69 6.92 -15.82 6.51
N MET A 70 6.44 -14.97 5.61
CA MET A 70 6.95 -14.89 4.25
C MET A 70 8.29 -14.16 4.24
N ASP A 71 9.18 -14.61 3.35
CA ASP A 71 10.38 -13.84 3.03
C ASP A 71 10.01 -12.50 2.39
N PHE A 72 10.89 -11.51 2.56
CA PHE A 72 10.76 -10.16 2.02
C PHE A 72 10.30 -10.11 0.55
N HIS A 73 10.96 -10.87 -0.33
CA HIS A 73 10.67 -10.82 -1.77
C HIS A 73 9.25 -11.32 -2.11
N PRO A 74 8.80 -12.49 -1.62
CA PRO A 74 7.41 -12.91 -1.70
C PRO A 74 6.40 -11.87 -1.19
N VAL A 75 6.64 -11.22 -0.05
CA VAL A 75 5.72 -10.21 0.51
C VAL A 75 5.52 -9.05 -0.46
N VAL A 76 6.63 -8.45 -0.91
CA VAL A 76 6.58 -7.31 -1.84
C VAL A 76 5.90 -7.73 -3.15
N ARG A 77 6.28 -8.88 -3.71
CA ARG A 77 5.69 -9.39 -4.96
C ARG A 77 4.18 -9.59 -4.85
N GLN A 78 3.71 -10.16 -3.74
CA GLN A 78 2.29 -10.43 -3.52
C GLN A 78 1.50 -9.11 -3.46
N ALA A 79 1.99 -8.13 -2.68
CA ALA A 79 1.38 -6.81 -2.59
C ALA A 79 1.29 -6.12 -3.96
N MET A 80 2.36 -6.15 -4.76
CA MET A 80 2.35 -5.54 -6.10
C MET A 80 1.43 -6.27 -7.08
N THR A 81 1.34 -7.59 -6.99
CA THR A 81 0.43 -8.39 -7.83
C THR A 81 -1.01 -8.01 -7.52
N LYS A 82 -1.37 -7.95 -6.24
CA LYS A 82 -2.70 -7.52 -5.80
C LYS A 82 -3.01 -6.09 -6.19
N LEU A 83 -2.03 -5.20 -6.10
CA LEU A 83 -2.18 -3.81 -6.54
C LEU A 83 -2.45 -3.72 -8.06
N ALA A 84 -1.80 -4.56 -8.86
CA ALA A 84 -2.01 -4.61 -10.30
C ALA A 84 -3.40 -5.14 -10.69
N ASP A 85 -4.03 -5.97 -9.84
CA ASP A 85 -5.41 -6.42 -10.07
C ASP A 85 -6.42 -5.25 -10.04
N PHE A 86 -6.08 -4.13 -9.38
CA PHE A 86 -6.93 -2.93 -9.25
C PHE A 86 -6.40 -1.69 -9.96
N ASN A 87 -5.19 -1.73 -10.52
CA ASN A 87 -4.57 -0.60 -11.19
C ASN A 87 -3.75 -1.09 -12.38
N GLU A 88 -4.36 -1.06 -13.57
CA GLU A 88 -3.72 -1.51 -14.82
C GLU A 88 -2.54 -0.63 -15.25
N ASP A 89 -2.43 0.61 -14.76
CA ASP A 89 -1.31 1.51 -15.06
C ASP A 89 -0.01 1.10 -14.36
N ILE A 90 -0.06 0.18 -13.40
CA ILE A 90 1.14 -0.24 -12.68
C ILE A 90 2.00 -1.19 -13.54
N GLU A 91 3.25 -0.80 -13.76
CA GLU A 91 4.22 -1.59 -14.52
C GLU A 91 4.78 -2.73 -13.66
N LEU A 92 3.97 -3.77 -13.43
CA LEU A 92 4.25 -4.85 -12.48
C LEU A 92 5.60 -5.54 -12.71
N ASP A 93 5.96 -5.80 -13.97
CA ASP A 93 7.26 -6.42 -14.30
C ASP A 93 8.44 -5.51 -13.93
N PHE A 94 8.32 -4.21 -14.17
CA PHE A 94 9.33 -3.22 -13.80
C PHE A 94 9.49 -3.16 -12.27
N VAL A 95 8.38 -3.04 -11.53
CA VAL A 95 8.41 -3.00 -10.06
C VAL A 95 9.05 -4.26 -9.48
N ASN A 96 8.73 -5.44 -10.02
CA ASN A 96 9.33 -6.70 -9.59
C ASN A 96 10.84 -6.78 -9.87
N LYS A 97 11.32 -6.20 -10.98
CA LYS A 97 12.75 -6.11 -11.28
C LYS A 97 13.47 -5.17 -10.30
N VAL A 98 12.87 -4.03 -9.95
CA VAL A 98 13.42 -3.11 -8.94
C VAL A 98 13.44 -3.77 -7.56
N ASN A 99 12.41 -4.53 -7.17
CA ASN A 99 12.41 -5.31 -5.93
C ASN A 99 13.61 -6.28 -5.86
N LYS A 100 13.89 -7.02 -6.95
CA LYS A 100 15.06 -7.91 -7.03
C LYS A 100 16.39 -7.17 -6.89
N LEU A 101 16.48 -5.94 -7.40
CA LEU A 101 17.65 -5.08 -7.21
C LEU A 101 17.85 -4.73 -5.73
N ILE A 102 16.78 -4.35 -5.01
CA ILE A 102 16.84 -4.07 -3.56
C ILE A 102 17.26 -5.31 -2.77
N VAL A 103 16.76 -6.49 -3.12
CA VAL A 103 17.22 -7.76 -2.51
C VAL A 103 18.72 -7.97 -2.72
N SER A 104 19.18 -7.79 -3.97
CA SER A 104 20.59 -7.95 -4.32
C SER A 104 21.49 -6.96 -3.56
N ILE A 105 21.01 -5.73 -3.37
CA ILE A 105 21.65 -4.71 -2.52
C ILE A 105 21.74 -5.16 -1.07
N GLY A 106 20.65 -5.69 -0.49
CA GLY A 106 20.63 -6.25 0.86
C GLY A 106 21.57 -7.45 1.03
N GLU A 107 21.72 -8.29 0.01
CA GLU A 107 22.69 -9.38 0.02
C GLU A 107 24.15 -8.90 -0.04
N VAL A 108 24.42 -7.83 -0.79
CA VAL A 108 25.73 -7.17 -0.77
C VAL A 108 26.04 -6.66 0.64
N ARG A 109 25.05 -6.09 1.34
CA ARG A 109 25.16 -5.71 2.76
C ARG A 109 25.39 -6.90 3.67
N ASN A 110 24.67 -8.02 3.50
CA ASN A 110 24.87 -9.23 4.32
C ASN A 110 26.30 -9.79 4.23
N LYS A 111 26.99 -9.53 3.11
CA LYS A 111 28.41 -9.87 2.94
C LYS A 111 29.36 -8.85 3.59
N ARG A 112 28.85 -7.68 4.00
CA ARG A 112 29.57 -6.46 4.42
C ARG A 112 29.05 -5.84 5.73
N GLY A 113 28.31 -6.58 6.58
CA GLY A 113 27.66 -6.01 7.78
C GLY A 113 27.69 -6.93 9.01
N ASP A 114 27.71 -6.32 10.19
CA ASP A 114 27.99 -6.95 11.51
C ASP A 114 26.98 -8.01 11.99
N ILE A 115 25.76 -8.04 11.43
CA ILE A 115 24.69 -8.91 11.93
C ILE A 115 24.41 -10.01 10.92
N SER A 116 25.25 -11.05 10.96
CA SER A 116 24.94 -12.36 10.38
C SER A 116 25.21 -13.44 11.41
N HIS A 117 24.12 -14.08 11.86
CA HIS A 117 24.02 -15.18 12.80
C HIS A 117 25.34 -15.91 13.16
N GLY A 118 25.86 -15.66 14.37
CA GLY A 118 26.59 -16.66 15.16
C GLY A 118 28.08 -16.86 14.87
N LYS A 119 28.79 -15.96 14.19
CA LYS A 119 30.26 -16.05 14.06
C LYS A 119 30.99 -14.89 14.74
N LEU A 120 31.86 -15.27 15.68
CA LEU A 120 32.88 -14.41 16.29
C LEU A 120 33.83 -13.88 15.21
N SER A 121 33.91 -12.56 15.03
CA SER A 121 35.07 -11.75 14.58
C SER A 121 34.59 -10.53 13.76
N PRO A 122 35.07 -9.30 14.04
CA PRO A 122 34.65 -8.10 13.32
C PRO A 122 35.19 -8.17 11.88
N LYS A 123 34.36 -7.86 10.87
CA LYS A 123 34.79 -7.81 9.46
C LYS A 123 34.93 -6.36 8.98
N GLU A 124 36.00 -6.09 8.23
CA GLU A 124 36.62 -4.77 7.99
C GLU A 124 35.89 -3.79 7.03
N TYR A 125 34.71 -4.11 6.49
CA TYR A 125 34.12 -3.33 5.37
C TYR A 125 32.71 -2.86 5.69
N PHE A 126 32.53 -1.55 5.82
CA PHE A 126 31.22 -0.89 5.91
C PHE A 126 30.71 -0.54 4.52
N SER A 127 29.38 -0.45 4.36
CA SER A 127 28.82 0.15 3.14
C SER A 127 29.23 1.61 3.03
N ASP A 128 29.58 2.02 1.82
CA ASP A 128 29.90 3.42 1.51
C ASP A 128 28.63 4.29 1.57
N SER A 129 28.76 5.55 1.98
CA SER A 129 27.60 6.44 2.11
C SER A 129 26.97 6.80 0.77
N GLN A 130 27.74 6.86 -0.32
CA GLN A 130 27.17 7.06 -1.67
C GLN A 130 26.36 5.85 -2.10
N PHE A 131 26.80 4.64 -1.75
CA PHE A 131 26.01 3.44 -1.98
C PHE A 131 24.71 3.48 -1.18
N SER A 132 24.76 3.79 0.11
CA SER A 132 23.54 3.95 0.95
C SER A 132 22.58 5.03 0.41
N ASN A 133 23.09 6.17 -0.03
CA ASN A 133 22.29 7.21 -0.70
C ASN A 133 21.62 6.69 -1.98
N LEU A 134 22.33 5.91 -2.81
CA LEU A 134 21.75 5.28 -3.99
C LEU A 134 20.57 4.36 -3.60
N VAL A 135 20.75 3.52 -2.57
CA VAL A 135 19.68 2.63 -2.08
C VAL A 135 18.48 3.43 -1.57
N MET A 136 18.72 4.46 -0.75
CA MET A 136 17.68 5.35 -0.24
C MET A 136 16.89 6.00 -1.39
N ASN A 137 17.57 6.51 -2.41
CA ASN A 137 16.93 7.19 -3.53
C ASN A 137 16.13 6.22 -4.43
N ILE A 138 16.65 5.02 -4.67
CA ILE A 138 15.90 3.96 -5.38
C ILE A 138 14.63 3.62 -4.59
N THR A 139 14.76 3.46 -3.27
CA THR A 139 13.64 3.12 -2.38
C THR A 139 12.60 4.24 -2.36
N ASP A 140 13.02 5.51 -2.27
CA ASP A 140 12.11 6.67 -2.25
C ASP A 140 11.26 6.76 -3.52
N ASN A 141 11.92 6.66 -4.69
CA ASN A 141 11.21 6.74 -5.97
C ASN A 141 10.31 5.52 -6.21
N MET A 142 10.76 4.32 -5.83
CA MET A 142 9.96 3.10 -5.96
C MET A 142 8.72 3.16 -5.07
N LEU A 143 8.87 3.51 -3.80
CA LEU A 143 7.75 3.61 -2.87
C LEU A 143 6.77 4.71 -3.28
N TYR A 144 7.27 5.86 -3.71
CA TYR A 144 6.42 6.91 -4.26
C TYR A 144 5.57 6.41 -5.43
N TYR A 145 6.19 5.74 -6.41
CA TYR A 145 5.46 5.20 -7.57
C TYR A 145 4.39 4.17 -7.16
N VAL A 146 4.74 3.26 -6.27
CA VAL A 146 3.83 2.22 -5.76
C VAL A 146 2.68 2.83 -4.96
N LEU A 147 2.98 3.75 -4.04
CA LEU A 147 1.96 4.43 -3.22
C LEU A 147 1.08 5.34 -4.06
N HIS A 148 1.61 5.94 -5.13
CA HIS A 148 0.83 6.72 -6.07
C HIS A 148 -0.15 5.82 -6.83
N SER A 149 0.30 4.65 -7.26
CA SER A 149 -0.56 3.64 -7.88
C SER A 149 -1.64 3.17 -6.90
N PHE A 150 -1.26 2.88 -5.65
CA PHE A 150 -2.20 2.55 -4.58
C PHE A 150 -3.20 3.68 -4.27
N SER A 151 -2.77 4.94 -4.32
CA SER A 151 -3.62 6.09 -4.02
C SER A 151 -4.78 6.27 -5.01
N LYS A 152 -4.64 5.72 -6.22
CA LYS A 152 -5.65 5.70 -7.28
C LYS A 152 -6.60 4.51 -7.17
N VAL A 153 -6.23 3.49 -6.39
CA VAL A 153 -7.14 2.38 -6.12
C VAL A 153 -8.23 2.93 -5.21
N SER A 154 -9.47 2.92 -5.71
CA SER A 154 -10.65 2.89 -4.87
C SER A 154 -10.55 1.62 -4.06
N VAL A 155 -10.00 1.71 -2.86
CA VAL A 155 -10.02 0.60 -1.93
C VAL A 155 -11.47 0.18 -1.82
N ILE A 156 -11.70 -1.13 -1.93
CA ILE A 156 -12.90 -1.78 -1.45
C ILE A 156 -12.95 -1.45 0.05
N LYS A 157 -13.42 -0.24 0.39
CA LYS A 157 -14.14 -0.05 1.63
C LYS A 157 -15.24 -1.10 1.48
N GLU A 158 -15.28 -2.09 2.36
CA GLU A 158 -16.49 -2.93 2.44
C GLU A 158 -17.64 -1.94 2.39
N LEU A 159 -18.44 -2.02 1.33
CA LEU A 159 -19.50 -1.07 1.10
C LEU A 159 -20.36 -1.13 2.35
N GLU A 160 -20.31 -0.10 3.19
CA GLU A 160 -21.13 -0.07 4.40
C GLU A 160 -22.48 0.47 3.97
N TYR A 161 -23.54 -0.30 4.19
CA TYR A 161 -24.89 0.11 3.87
C TYR A 161 -25.22 1.47 4.50
N GLU A 162 -24.74 1.69 5.73
CA GLU A 162 -24.94 2.88 6.54
C GLU A 162 -24.23 4.14 5.99
N ASP A 163 -23.25 4.00 5.10
CA ASP A 163 -22.56 5.14 4.46
C ASP A 163 -23.39 5.78 3.33
N ASN A 164 -24.45 5.11 2.86
CA ASN A 164 -25.17 5.45 1.63
C ASN A 164 -26.66 5.81 1.86
N ILE A 165 -26.97 6.49 2.99
CA ILE A 165 -28.35 6.77 3.43
C ILE A 165 -29.19 7.46 2.35
N GLU A 166 -28.65 8.48 1.68
CA GLU A 166 -29.41 9.25 0.69
C GLU A 166 -29.78 8.41 -0.54
N PHE A 167 -28.86 7.53 -0.98
CA PHE A 167 -29.13 6.56 -2.02
C PHE A 167 -30.16 5.53 -1.55
N ASN A 168 -29.97 4.95 -0.36
CA ASN A 168 -30.88 3.93 0.19
C ASN A 168 -32.32 4.44 0.31
N ASP A 169 -32.50 5.65 0.84
CA ASP A 169 -33.81 6.28 0.98
C ASP A 169 -34.45 6.53 -0.38
N TRP A 170 -33.69 7.03 -1.35
CA TRP A 170 -34.18 7.21 -2.72
C TRP A 170 -34.57 5.88 -3.36
N PHE A 171 -33.72 4.87 -3.23
CA PHE A 171 -33.88 3.58 -3.88
C PHE A 171 -35.05 2.77 -3.29
N ASP A 172 -35.28 2.86 -1.98
CA ASP A 172 -36.45 2.29 -1.29
C ASP A 172 -37.76 2.98 -1.69
N ASN A 173 -37.72 4.30 -1.93
CA ASN A 173 -38.90 5.04 -2.39
C ASN A 173 -39.29 4.68 -3.83
N GLU A 174 -38.31 4.50 -4.71
CA GLU A 174 -38.55 4.07 -6.10
C GLU A 174 -38.96 2.59 -6.19
N ASN A 175 -38.50 1.76 -5.25
CA ASN A 175 -38.77 0.32 -5.20
C ASN A 175 -39.49 -0.11 -3.91
N PRO A 176 -40.76 0.30 -3.70
CA PRO A 176 -41.47 0.03 -2.46
C PRO A 176 -41.71 -1.48 -2.25
N MET A 177 -41.20 -2.04 -1.15
CA MET A 177 -41.31 -3.46 -0.80
C MET A 177 -42.12 -3.70 0.50
N GLY A 178 -43.28 -3.05 0.62
CA GLY A 178 -44.15 -3.19 1.79
C GLY A 178 -43.46 -2.72 3.07
N ASN A 179 -43.23 -3.64 4.03
CA ASN A 179 -42.56 -3.33 5.29
C ASN A 179 -41.04 -3.63 5.27
N LEU A 180 -40.50 -4.04 4.12
CA LEU A 180 -39.07 -4.33 3.95
C LEU A 180 -38.38 -3.18 3.21
N SER A 181 -37.12 -2.95 3.55
CA SER A 181 -36.23 -2.07 2.79
C SER A 181 -35.67 -2.86 1.61
N TYR A 182 -35.90 -2.36 0.41
CA TYR A 182 -35.48 -3.00 -0.83
C TYR A 182 -33.96 -2.88 -1.01
N SER A 183 -33.42 -1.69 -0.79
CA SER A 183 -31.99 -1.39 -0.77
C SER A 183 -31.25 -2.27 0.24
N ARG A 184 -31.77 -2.45 1.47
CA ARG A 184 -31.17 -3.36 2.46
C ARG A 184 -31.22 -4.82 2.02
N ALA A 185 -32.36 -5.27 1.48
CA ALA A 185 -32.50 -6.63 1.01
C ALA A 185 -31.56 -6.94 -0.16
N LEU A 186 -31.37 -5.97 -1.06
CA LEU A 186 -30.43 -6.08 -2.18
C LEU A 186 -28.99 -6.09 -1.67
N PHE A 187 -28.63 -5.19 -0.76
CA PHE A 187 -27.31 -5.16 -0.14
C PHE A 187 -26.95 -6.49 0.55
N ASP A 188 -27.88 -7.05 1.34
CA ASP A 188 -27.64 -8.28 2.10
C ASP A 188 -27.61 -9.56 1.22
N GLN A 189 -28.24 -9.55 0.03
CA GLN A 189 -28.42 -10.75 -0.81
C GLN A 189 -27.62 -10.72 -2.12
N ASP A 190 -27.38 -9.53 -2.70
CA ASP A 190 -26.69 -9.32 -3.97
C ASP A 190 -25.98 -7.96 -3.96
N GLN A 191 -24.84 -7.92 -3.27
CA GLN A 191 -24.04 -6.71 -3.10
C GLN A 191 -23.55 -6.12 -4.43
N VAL A 192 -23.28 -6.97 -5.43
CA VAL A 192 -22.85 -6.53 -6.77
C VAL A 192 -23.96 -5.75 -7.47
N ALA A 193 -25.20 -6.22 -7.39
CA ALA A 193 -26.33 -5.48 -7.93
C ALA A 193 -26.57 -4.16 -7.18
N TYR A 194 -26.38 -4.14 -5.86
CA TYR A 194 -26.46 -2.90 -5.08
C TYR A 194 -25.40 -1.87 -5.48
N GLU A 195 -24.14 -2.29 -5.67
CA GLU A 195 -23.03 -1.43 -6.11
C GLU A 195 -23.33 -0.79 -7.47
N GLN A 196 -23.85 -1.56 -8.42
CA GLN A 196 -24.17 -1.06 -9.75
C GLN A 196 -25.26 0.03 -9.72
N GLU A 197 -26.27 -0.13 -8.87
CA GLU A 197 -27.35 0.86 -8.74
C GLU A 197 -26.90 2.11 -8.00
N LEU A 198 -26.00 1.97 -7.03
CA LEU A 198 -25.36 3.10 -6.36
C LEU A 198 -24.51 3.92 -7.36
N GLU A 199 -23.73 3.25 -8.21
CA GLU A 199 -22.95 3.90 -9.28
C GLU A 199 -23.85 4.68 -10.24
N ASN A 200 -24.93 4.04 -10.74
CA ASN A 200 -25.91 4.70 -11.61
C ASN A 200 -26.52 5.96 -10.97
N TYR A 201 -26.79 5.91 -9.66
CA TYR A 201 -27.34 7.04 -8.92
C TYR A 201 -26.35 8.20 -8.79
N LEU A 202 -25.07 7.91 -8.53
CA LEU A 202 -24.01 8.92 -8.43
C LEU A 202 -23.74 9.58 -9.78
N ASP A 203 -23.67 8.81 -10.86
CA ASP A 203 -23.48 9.32 -12.23
C ASP A 203 -24.64 10.26 -12.64
N ALA A 204 -25.87 9.87 -12.31
CA ALA A 204 -27.04 10.71 -12.58
C ALA A 204 -26.99 12.04 -11.80
N LYS A 205 -26.46 12.04 -10.58
CA LYS A 205 -26.28 13.26 -9.79
C LYS A 205 -25.19 14.18 -10.32
N GLU A 206 -24.07 13.64 -10.78
CA GLU A 206 -22.99 14.44 -11.37
C GLU A 206 -23.46 15.13 -12.66
N THR A 207 -24.18 14.41 -13.52
CA THR A 207 -24.71 14.95 -14.79
C THR A 207 -25.66 16.14 -14.57
N VAL A 208 -26.44 16.13 -13.48
CA VAL A 208 -27.36 17.24 -13.13
C VAL A 208 -26.62 18.46 -12.57
N SER A 209 -25.40 18.28 -12.05
CA SER A 209 -24.61 19.36 -11.45
C SER A 209 -23.76 20.16 -12.45
N GLU A 210 -23.45 19.61 -13.62
CA GLU A 210 -22.70 20.30 -14.69
C GLU A 210 -23.57 21.20 -15.58
N ASP A 211 -24.89 21.06 -15.50
CA ASP A 211 -25.87 21.82 -16.30
C ASP A 211 -26.45 23.07 -15.58
N VAL A 212 -25.82 23.54 -14.49
CA VAL A 212 -26.22 24.74 -13.70
C VAL A 212 -25.17 25.86 -13.74
#